data_AF-X1IJ67-F1
#
_entry.id   AF-X1IJ67-F1
#
_cell.length_a   1.000
_cell.length_b   1.000
_cell.length_c   1.000
_cell.angle_alpha   90.00
_cell.angle_beta   90.00
_cell.angle_gamma   90.00
#
_symmetry.space_group_name_H-M   'P 1'
#
loop_
_entity.id
_entity.type
_entity.pdbx_description
1 polymer ?
#
loop_
_entity_poly.entity_id
_entity_poly.type
_entity_poly.pdbx_seq_one_letter_code
_entity_poly.pdbx_strand_id
1 'polypeptide(L)'
;SRDNVSIKVNAVVYYRIMEPNNAVVEVEDFAYATSQLAQTSLRSVCGQAELDELLAEREKISVRLQEILDKDTDPWGIKVSKVEIKHIDLPPEIK
;
A
#
# COMPACT_ATOMS: atom_id res chain seq x y z
N SER A 1 -2.30 23.00 -4.85
CA SER A 1 -2.07 22.35 -3.56
C SER A 1 -1.19 21.18 -3.86
N ARG A 2 0.09 21.51 -4.03
CA ARG A 2 0.96 20.93 -5.05
C ARG A 2 2.39 21.28 -4.65
N ASP A 3 2.74 20.87 -3.45
CA ASP A 3 4.13 20.80 -3.05
C ASP A 3 4.74 19.71 -3.93
N ASN A 4 5.53 20.14 -4.92
CA ASN A 4 6.17 19.26 -5.90
C ASN A 4 7.37 18.54 -5.25
N VAL A 5 7.11 17.96 -4.07
CA VAL A 5 8.08 17.40 -3.14
C VAL A 5 8.15 15.92 -3.43
N SER A 6 9.32 15.49 -3.90
CA SER A 6 9.58 14.09 -4.14
C SER A 6 9.76 13.36 -2.82
N ILE A 7 8.72 12.66 -2.37
CA ILE A 7 8.77 11.82 -1.17
C ILE A 7 9.09 10.37 -1.54
N LYS A 8 9.83 9.68 -0.67
CA LYS A 8 9.94 8.22 -0.72
C LYS A 8 9.14 7.64 0.44
N VAL A 9 8.20 6.75 0.14
CA VAL A 9 7.34 6.12 1.14
C VAL A 9 7.58 4.63 1.13
N ASN A 10 7.87 4.08 2.31
CA ASN A 10 8.04 2.65 2.52
C ASN A 10 6.87 2.11 3.34
N ALA A 11 6.29 1.00 2.90
CA ALA A 11 5.21 0.31 3.61
C ALA A 11 5.44 -1.20 3.62
N VAL A 12 4.88 -1.87 4.62
CA VAL A 12 4.88 -3.33 4.77
C VAL A 12 3.45 -3.83 4.71
N VAL A 13 3.21 -4.88 3.94
CA VAL A 13 1.91 -5.52 3.80
C VAL A 13 1.96 -6.90 4.46
N TYR A 14 1.04 -7.14 5.38
CA TYR A 14 0.84 -8.43 6.03
C TYR A 14 -0.40 -9.08 5.45
N TYR A 15 -0.23 -10.24 4.84
CA TYR A 15 -1.32 -11.00 4.22
C TYR A 15 -1.16 -12.49 4.47
N ARG A 16 -2.25 -13.23 4.25
CA ARG A 16 -2.28 -14.69 4.32
C ARG A 16 -3.13 -15.24 3.19
N ILE A 17 -2.76 -16.43 2.73
CA ILE A 17 -3.52 -17.18 1.74
C ILE A 17 -4.69 -17.86 2.46
N MET A 18 -5.90 -17.52 2.07
CA MET A 18 -7.14 -18.14 2.54
C MET A 18 -7.58 -19.28 1.62
N GLU A 19 -7.42 -19.11 0.31
CA GLU A 19 -7.81 -20.09 -0.70
C GLU A 19 -6.59 -20.43 -1.59
N PRO A 20 -5.83 -21.50 -1.24
CA PRO A 20 -4.59 -21.83 -1.95
C PRO A 20 -4.75 -22.14 -3.43
N ASN A 21 -5.91 -22.70 -3.82
CA ASN A 21 -6.18 -22.98 -5.23
C ASN A 21 -6.27 -21.68 -6.04
N ASN A 22 -7.00 -20.68 -5.54
CA ASN A 22 -7.14 -19.39 -6.23
C ASN A 22 -5.79 -18.66 -6.29
N ALA A 23 -4.99 -18.73 -5.22
CA ALA A 23 -3.67 -18.09 -5.18
C ALA A 23 -2.67 -18.65 -6.22
N VAL A 24 -2.94 -19.83 -6.79
CA VAL A 24 -2.12 -20.47 -7.83
C VAL A 24 -2.76 -20.35 -9.22
N VAL A 25 -4.08 -20.32 -9.30
CA VAL A 25 -4.82 -20.38 -10.58
C VAL A 25 -5.24 -19.00 -11.08
N GLU A 26 -5.62 -18.09 -10.18
CA GLU A 26 -6.15 -16.77 -10.53
C GLU A 26 -5.05 -15.73 -10.75
N VAL A 27 -3.81 -16.04 -10.36
CA VAL A 27 -2.65 -15.16 -10.52
C VAL A 27 -1.36 -15.98 -10.64
N GLU A 28 -0.47 -15.60 -11.56
CA GLU A 28 0.76 -16.34 -11.87
C GLU A 28 1.77 -16.31 -10.70
N ASP A 29 2.01 -15.12 -10.13
CA ASP A 29 2.79 -14.92 -8.91
C ASP A 29 2.03 -13.97 -7.99
N PHE A 30 1.35 -14.55 -7.01
CA PHE A 30 0.53 -13.78 -6.08
C PHE A 30 1.36 -12.81 -5.23
N ALA A 31 2.60 -13.15 -4.88
CA ALA A 31 3.44 -12.32 -4.04
C ALA A 31 3.89 -11.09 -4.82
N TYR A 32 4.34 -11.29 -6.06
CA TYR A 32 4.68 -10.20 -6.97
C TYR A 32 3.46 -9.34 -7.30
N ALA A 33 2.33 -9.93 -7.69
CA ALA A 33 1.10 -9.20 -8.02
C ALA A 33 0.59 -8.37 -6.84
N THR A 34 0.54 -8.96 -5.62
CA THR A 34 0.18 -8.24 -4.39
C THR A 34 1.13 -7.07 -4.12
N SER A 35 2.44 -7.25 -4.34
CA SER A 35 3.43 -6.18 -4.16
C SER A 35 3.25 -5.03 -5.16
N GLN A 36 2.89 -5.34 -6.41
CA GLN A 36 2.65 -4.35 -7.47
C GLN A 36 1.37 -3.56 -7.22
N LEU A 37 0.32 -4.26 -6.79
CA LEU A 37 -0.93 -3.64 -6.37
C LEU A 37 -0.69 -2.71 -5.16
N ALA A 38 0.05 -3.17 -4.15
CA ALA A 38 0.44 -2.37 -3.00
C ALA A 38 1.18 -1.08 -3.40
N GLN A 39 2.16 -1.17 -4.30
CA GLN A 39 2.90 0.00 -4.80
C GLN A 39 2.00 0.97 -5.56
N THR A 40 1.09 0.47 -6.39
CA THR A 40 0.19 1.28 -7.19
C THR A 40 -0.83 2.00 -6.31
N SER A 41 -1.43 1.28 -5.35
CA SER A 41 -2.36 1.84 -4.37
C SER A 41 -1.67 2.85 -3.46
N LEU A 42 -0.46 2.55 -2.96
CA LEU A 42 0.34 3.50 -2.17
C LEU A 42 0.62 4.79 -2.94
N ARG A 43 1.06 4.68 -4.21
CA ARG A 43 1.29 5.84 -5.07
C ARG A 43 0.02 6.67 -5.25
N SER A 44 -1.12 6.03 -5.49
CA SER A 44 -2.39 6.73 -5.68
C SER A 44 -2.85 7.44 -4.42
N VAL A 45 -2.79 6.77 -3.26
CA VAL A 45 -3.24 7.36 -1.99
C VAL A 45 -2.31 8.51 -1.59
N CYS A 46 -0.98 8.33 -1.71
CA CYS A 46 -0.03 9.40 -1.41
C CYS A 46 -0.10 10.57 -2.39
N GLY A 47 -0.43 10.33 -3.66
CA GLY A 47 -0.63 11.41 -4.64
C GLY A 47 -1.91 12.23 -4.43
N GLN A 48 -2.86 11.72 -3.64
CA GLN A 48 -4.11 12.39 -3.28
C GLN A 48 -4.07 13.06 -1.90
N ALA A 49 -3.06 12.73 -1.07
CA ALA A 49 -2.91 13.25 0.28
C ALA A 49 -1.91 14.41 0.31
N GLU A 50 -2.14 15.38 1.19
CA GLU A 50 -1.17 16.43 1.47
C GLU A 50 -0.03 15.88 2.35
N LEU A 51 1.16 16.50 2.29
CA LEU A 51 2.34 15.99 3.02
C LEU A 51 2.09 15.90 4.54
N ASP A 52 1.42 16.90 5.12
CA ASP A 52 1.09 16.90 6.54
C ASP A 52 0.15 15.76 6.92
N GLU A 53 -0.81 15.40 6.04
CA GLU A 53 -1.68 14.24 6.25
C GLU A 53 -0.86 12.95 6.21
N LEU A 54 0.11 12.83 5.31
CA LEU A 54 1.01 11.67 5.24
C LEU A 54 1.85 11.50 6.52
N LEU A 55 2.26 12.60 7.16
CA LEU A 55 3.08 12.57 8.37
C LEU A 55 2.24 12.36 9.65
N ALA A 56 1.08 13.00 9.74
CA ALA A 56 0.22 13.01 10.92
C ALA A 56 -0.81 11.87 10.94
N GLU A 57 -1.35 11.49 9.78
CA GLU A 57 -2.47 10.53 9.67
C GLU A 57 -2.04 9.18 9.06
N ARG A 58 -0.81 8.72 9.35
CA ARG A 58 -0.27 7.45 8.83
C ARG A 58 -1.20 6.26 9.06
N GLU A 59 -1.88 6.21 10.19
CA GLU A 59 -2.79 5.10 10.53
C GLU A 59 -4.03 5.09 9.65
N LYS A 60 -4.63 6.26 9.39
CA LYS A 60 -5.76 6.43 8.47
C LYS A 60 -5.39 5.98 7.06
N ILE A 61 -4.20 6.36 6.59
CA ILE A 61 -3.69 5.95 5.27
C ILE A 61 -3.45 4.45 5.24
N SER A 62 -2.88 3.88 6.30
CA SER A 62 -2.63 2.44 6.43
C SER A 62 -3.93 1.63 6.38
N VAL A 63 -4.99 2.08 7.07
CA VAL A 63 -6.32 1.47 7.02
C VAL A 63 -6.89 1.54 5.61
N ARG A 64 -6.89 2.72 4.98
CA ARG A 64 -7.39 2.87 3.60
C ARG A 64 -6.65 1.98 2.61
N LEU A 65 -5.32 1.86 2.73
CA LEU A 65 -4.53 0.94 1.91
C LEU A 65 -4.89 -0.52 2.19
N GLN A 66 -5.07 -0.89 3.45
CA GLN A 66 -5.48 -2.25 3.80
C GLN A 66 -6.83 -2.60 3.17
N GLU A 67 -7.82 -1.71 3.23
CA GLU A 67 -9.15 -1.94 2.63
C GLU A 67 -9.10 -2.11 1.11
N ILE A 68 -8.33 -1.26 0.42
CA ILE A 68 -8.15 -1.35 -1.03
C ILE A 68 -7.47 -2.66 -1.41
N LEU A 69 -6.36 -2.99 -0.75
CA LEU A 69 -5.60 -4.19 -1.09
C LEU A 69 -6.38 -5.45 -0.75
N ASP A 70 -7.03 -5.51 0.42
CA ASP A 70 -7.83 -6.67 0.82
C ASP A 70 -8.95 -6.96 -0.17
N LYS A 71 -9.65 -5.93 -0.65
CA LYS A 71 -10.70 -6.07 -1.66
C LYS A 71 -10.17 -6.59 -2.99
N ASP A 72 -9.06 -6.02 -3.46
CA ASP A 72 -8.53 -6.32 -4.78
C ASP A 72 -7.75 -7.65 -4.82
N THR A 73 -7.25 -8.13 -3.67
CA THR A 73 -6.61 -9.45 -3.54
C THR A 73 -7.56 -10.59 -3.18
N ASP A 74 -8.81 -10.29 -2.83
CA ASP A 74 -9.84 -11.29 -2.49
C ASP A 74 -10.06 -12.33 -3.61
N PRO A 75 -10.11 -11.96 -4.91
CA PRO A 75 -10.23 -12.93 -6.00
C PRO A 75 -9.05 -13.92 -6.07
N TRP A 76 -7.87 -13.53 -5.59
CA TRP A 76 -6.70 -14.41 -5.53
C TRP A 76 -6.71 -15.31 -4.29
N GLY A 77 -7.76 -15.28 -3.48
CA GLY A 77 -7.83 -16.02 -2.23
C GLY A 77 -6.88 -15.47 -1.16
N ILE A 78 -6.56 -14.18 -1.20
CA ILE A 78 -5.59 -13.54 -0.30
C ILE A 78 -6.29 -12.51 0.57
N LYS A 79 -6.08 -12.66 1.89
CA LYS A 79 -6.57 -11.73 2.90
C LYS A 79 -5.44 -10.80 3.35
N VAL A 80 -5.60 -9.50 3.15
CA VAL A 80 -4.66 -8.51 3.67
C VAL A 80 -5.11 -8.12 5.08
N SER A 81 -4.29 -8.47 6.07
CA SER A 81 -4.63 -8.28 7.49
C SER A 81 -4.16 -6.93 8.03
N LYS A 82 -3.05 -6.40 7.50
CA LYS A 82 -2.49 -5.12 7.94
C LYS A 82 -1.60 -4.53 6.86
N VAL A 83 -1.65 -3.21 6.73
CA VAL A 83 -0.64 -2.41 6.03
C VAL A 83 -0.01 -1.48 7.06
N GLU A 84 1.29 -1.29 7.01
CA GLU A 84 2.00 -0.40 7.93
C GLU A 84 3.00 0.47 7.18
N ILE A 85 2.81 1.79 7.23
CA ILE A 85 3.76 2.75 6.70
C ILE A 85 4.95 2.86 7.66
N LYS A 86 6.15 2.52 7.17
CA LYS A 86 7.38 2.49 7.97
C LYS A 86 8.09 3.84 7.99
N HIS A 87 8.41 4.38 6.82
CA HIS A 87 9.21 5.58 6.69
C HIS A 87 8.72 6.44 5.54
N ILE A 88 8.76 7.76 5.74
CA ILE A 88 8.54 8.78 4.72
C ILE A 88 9.80 9.62 4.70
N ASP A 89 10.61 9.47 3.66
CA ASP A 89 11.81 10.27 3.46
C ASP A 89 11.46 11.52 2.64
N LEU A 90 11.82 12.67 3.20
CA LEU A 90 11.74 13.97 2.55
C LEU A 90 13.06 14.28 1.83
N PRO A 91 13.01 15.02 0.71
CA PRO A 91 14.23 15.48 0.07
C PRO A 91 15.02 16.40 1.01
N PRO A 92 16.36 16.44 0.89
CA PRO A 92 17.23 17.18 1.79
C PRO A 92 16.96 18.70 1.81
N GLU A 93 16.26 19.22 0.81
CA GLU A 93 15.88 20.63 0.69
C GLU A 93 14.78 21.07 1.68
N ILE A 94 14.11 20.11 2.34
CA ILE A 94 12.94 20.34 3.22
C ILE A 94 13.24 19.89 4.67
N LYS A 95 14.52 19.75 5.03
CA LYS A 95 14.94 19.42 6.40
C LYS A 95 15.14 20.64 7.27
#